data_AF-A0A661R2J8-F1
#
_entry.id   AF-A0A661R2J8-F1
#
_cell.length_a   1.000
_cell.length_b   1.000
_cell.length_c   1.000
_cell.angle_alpha   90.00
_cell.angle_beta   90.00
_cell.angle_gamma   90.00
#
_symmetry.space_group_name_H-M   'P 1'
#
loop_
_entity.id
_entity.type
_entity.pdbx_description
1 polymer ?
#
loop_
_entity_poly.entity_id
_entity_poly.type
_entity_poly.pdbx_seq_one_letter_code
_entity_poly.pdbx_strand_id
1 'polypeptide(L)'
;MQYRCVTAHGAPSCGPDGAGKNQAILAAACGCCKKNFQRLFQNMKQSILSLKKRSLIEERIQQRAIIAALSMGGIEGRSIAIFTATHPKTVHRWVCRVEEGRPLTDVQRCGRPRRFSESARLMTIAVYCQHTPPLPGVYRWSLRDAQRYFKEHPEAIGGPISRPTIHRILLEHALRPHRRKYYLQITDPDFFPKMEHILECYSDPPQNLYCFDECTCIQALKRLTPNLPSGPHQPVFQDFDYRRNGTTDLLAFLNPATGKVYGQCTQDHNRHTLCRVFSSHVQMHPSDAVIHYIMDNLSPHYHDDFCHTVAELSGVPYSPLRTGAERRQWLQSQHKRIVVHFVPFHASWLNMVEIWFGILKSKCLKYDHFFSVEQLCEGIMTFIDTWNEFYAHPFTWSYTGEGLHAKAVRRFCRLLSIETNQMDAKFLTSQLLLMSNLGEDYLRLIPQADWRHLINLATRKDDYIANIIELDTRPRGQKKAREAYSRFVKTVIRHTEPLARAA
;
A
#
# COMPACT_ATOMS: atom_id res chain seq x y z
N MET A 1 4.91 -28.11 -20.00
CA MET A 1 5.72 -28.69 -21.09
C MET A 1 7.19 -28.58 -20.71
N GLN A 2 7.74 -29.69 -20.23
CA GLN A 2 9.17 -29.89 -19.92
C GLN A 2 9.91 -30.17 -21.23
N TYR A 3 11.04 -29.51 -21.48
CA TYR A 3 11.95 -29.95 -22.54
C TYR A 3 13.16 -30.64 -21.91
N ARG A 4 13.23 -31.95 -22.17
CA ARG A 4 14.27 -32.89 -21.74
C ARG A 4 15.53 -32.71 -22.60
N CYS A 5 16.66 -32.82 -21.91
CA CYS A 5 18.01 -32.97 -22.45
C CYS A 5 18.19 -34.41 -22.98
N VAL A 6 18.77 -34.56 -24.18
CA VAL A 6 19.15 -35.85 -24.76
C VAL A 6 20.63 -36.09 -24.51
N THR A 7 20.93 -37.16 -23.78
CA THR A 7 22.27 -37.73 -23.60
C THR A 7 22.65 -38.62 -24.79
N ALA A 8 23.91 -38.58 -25.20
CA ALA A 8 24.53 -39.66 -25.96
C ALA A 8 25.94 -39.94 -25.42
N HIS A 9 26.17 -41.21 -25.15
CA HIS A 9 27.29 -41.86 -24.50
C HIS A 9 28.60 -41.84 -25.28
N GLY A 10 29.72 -42.07 -24.58
CA GLY A 10 30.94 -42.59 -25.20
C GLY A 10 32.22 -42.34 -24.42
N ALA A 11 32.41 -43.02 -23.28
CA ALA A 11 33.74 -43.26 -22.72
C ALA A 11 34.38 -44.48 -23.39
N PRO A 12 35.72 -44.58 -23.38
CA PRO A 12 36.29 -45.76 -22.76
C PRO A 12 37.39 -45.42 -21.75
N SER A 13 37.36 -46.20 -20.68
CA SER A 13 38.29 -46.32 -19.56
C SER A 13 39.60 -47.00 -19.94
N CYS A 14 40.72 -46.62 -19.30
CA CYS A 14 41.76 -47.52 -18.77
C CYS A 14 42.53 -46.77 -17.67
N GLY A 15 42.71 -47.41 -16.51
CA GLY A 15 43.33 -46.86 -15.30
C GLY A 15 44.86 -47.08 -15.22
N PRO A 16 45.41 -47.35 -14.02
CA PRO A 16 46.29 -46.41 -13.31
C PRO A 16 47.72 -46.93 -13.07
N ASP A 17 48.49 -46.14 -12.31
CA ASP A 17 49.78 -46.44 -11.66
C ASP A 17 51.07 -45.93 -12.31
N GLY A 18 51.93 -45.37 -11.46
CA GLY A 18 53.38 -45.32 -11.72
C GLY A 18 54.06 -43.99 -11.39
N ALA A 19 54.21 -43.71 -10.09
CA ALA A 19 55.00 -42.61 -9.56
C ALA A 19 56.50 -42.66 -9.97
N GLY A 20 57.10 -41.47 -10.06
CA GLY A 20 58.52 -41.27 -9.74
C GLY A 20 59.47 -41.05 -10.92
N LYS A 21 59.85 -39.80 -11.17
CA LYS A 21 61.15 -39.26 -10.72
C LYS A 21 61.33 -37.82 -11.21
N ASN A 22 61.51 -36.94 -10.22
CA ASN A 22 62.18 -35.66 -10.38
C ASN A 22 63.54 -35.85 -11.07
N GLN A 23 63.96 -34.81 -11.80
CA GLN A 23 65.29 -34.56 -12.36
C GLN A 23 65.63 -35.24 -13.71
N ALA A 24 65.23 -34.56 -14.77
CA ALA A 24 66.15 -34.27 -15.89
C ALA A 24 65.97 -32.81 -16.29
N ILE A 25 66.63 -31.94 -15.52
CA ILE A 25 66.95 -30.57 -15.89
C ILE A 25 68.03 -30.64 -17.00
N LEU A 26 67.96 -29.74 -17.97
CA LEU A 26 68.99 -29.41 -18.99
C LEU A 26 69.22 -30.45 -20.10
N ALA A 27 68.53 -30.29 -21.24
CA ALA A 27 69.15 -30.17 -22.57
C ALA A 27 68.10 -30.32 -23.69
N ALA A 28 67.41 -29.24 -24.04
CA ALA A 28 66.89 -29.02 -25.39
C ALA A 28 66.47 -27.54 -25.53
N ALA A 29 67.45 -26.66 -25.37
CA ALA A 29 67.36 -25.29 -25.86
C ALA A 29 67.34 -25.33 -27.40
N CYS A 30 66.17 -25.57 -27.98
CA CYS A 30 65.93 -25.30 -29.40
C CYS A 30 65.07 -24.03 -29.50
N GLY A 31 65.56 -23.03 -30.22
CA GLY A 31 64.95 -21.69 -30.39
C GLY A 31 63.50 -21.66 -30.91
N CYS A 32 62.92 -22.82 -31.22
CA CYS A 32 61.51 -22.98 -31.55
C CYS A 32 60.56 -22.77 -30.34
N CYS A 33 61.02 -23.05 -29.11
CA CYS A 33 60.17 -22.95 -27.91
C CYS A 33 59.93 -21.50 -27.44
N LYS A 34 60.91 -20.59 -27.60
CA LYS A 34 60.72 -19.15 -27.30
C LYS A 34 59.71 -18.49 -28.24
N LYS A 35 59.75 -18.82 -29.54
CA LYS A 35 58.76 -18.33 -30.52
C LYS A 35 57.37 -18.90 -30.24
N ASN A 36 57.26 -20.18 -29.89
CA ASN A 36 55.96 -20.78 -29.53
C ASN A 36 55.38 -20.24 -28.23
N PHE A 37 56.20 -20.00 -27.20
CA PHE A 37 55.75 -19.33 -25.97
C PHE A 37 55.34 -17.88 -26.25
N GLN A 38 56.12 -17.09 -26.99
CA GLN A 38 55.76 -15.72 -27.39
C GLN A 38 54.49 -15.68 -28.25
N ARG A 39 54.25 -16.68 -29.09
CA ARG A 39 53.08 -16.79 -29.97
C ARG A 39 51.82 -17.24 -29.22
N LEU A 40 51.93 -18.22 -28.31
CA LEU A 40 50.87 -18.58 -27.36
C LEU A 40 50.52 -17.41 -26.43
N PHE A 41 51.53 -16.67 -25.97
CA PHE A 41 51.39 -15.48 -25.14
C PHE A 41 50.73 -14.32 -25.89
N GLN A 42 51.10 -14.08 -27.15
CA GLN A 42 50.43 -13.11 -28.02
C GLN A 42 48.99 -13.52 -28.33
N ASN A 43 48.72 -14.79 -28.60
CA ASN A 43 47.38 -15.29 -28.90
C ASN A 43 46.44 -15.23 -27.69
N MET A 44 46.90 -15.61 -26.49
CA MET A 44 46.13 -15.42 -25.25
C MET A 44 45.87 -13.94 -24.96
N LYS A 45 46.88 -13.07 -25.16
CA LYS A 45 46.74 -11.62 -24.99
C LYS A 45 45.72 -11.03 -25.96
N GLN A 46 45.69 -11.50 -27.21
CA GLN A 46 44.72 -11.07 -28.22
C GLN A 46 43.30 -11.58 -27.94
N SER A 47 43.12 -12.84 -27.53
CA SER A 47 41.79 -13.39 -27.17
C SER A 47 41.18 -12.73 -25.92
N ILE A 48 42.00 -12.24 -24.99
CA ILE A 48 41.55 -11.48 -23.82
C ILE A 48 41.21 -10.03 -24.20
N LEU A 49 42.01 -9.41 -25.08
CA LEU A 49 41.78 -8.04 -25.57
C LEU A 49 40.61 -7.93 -26.57
N SER A 50 40.19 -9.02 -27.21
CA SER A 50 39.10 -9.04 -28.20
C SER A 50 37.69 -9.04 -27.58
N LEU A 51 37.56 -9.10 -26.25
CA LEU A 51 36.27 -9.05 -25.54
C LEU A 51 35.80 -7.61 -25.32
N LYS A 52 35.54 -6.88 -26.42
CA LYS A 52 35.05 -5.49 -26.38
C LYS A 52 33.53 -5.40 -26.22
N LYS A 53 33.10 -5.25 -24.97
CA LYS A 53 31.98 -4.40 -24.47
C LYS A 53 31.75 -4.70 -22.99
N ARG A 54 32.80 -4.61 -22.17
CA ARG A 54 32.71 -4.87 -20.74
C ARG A 54 32.95 -3.59 -19.95
N SER A 55 32.29 -3.47 -18.80
CA SER A 55 32.46 -2.28 -17.96
C SER A 55 33.90 -2.22 -17.42
N LEU A 56 34.41 -1.03 -17.10
CA LEU A 56 35.74 -0.85 -16.47
C LEU A 56 35.93 -1.70 -15.20
N ILE A 57 34.83 -2.03 -14.51
CA ILE A 57 34.82 -2.89 -13.32
C ILE A 57 35.10 -4.35 -13.73
N GLU A 58 34.47 -4.84 -14.79
CA GLU A 58 34.65 -6.19 -15.32
C GLU A 58 36.06 -6.41 -15.88
N GLU A 59 36.65 -5.40 -16.53
CA GLU A 59 38.03 -5.45 -17.02
C GLU A 59 39.04 -5.58 -15.87
N ARG A 60 38.85 -4.80 -14.79
CA ARG A 60 39.72 -4.88 -13.60
C ARG A 60 39.61 -6.23 -12.90
N ILE A 61 38.42 -6.78 -12.78
CA ILE A 61 38.21 -8.10 -12.16
C ILE A 61 38.86 -9.20 -13.00
N GLN A 62 38.73 -9.15 -14.33
CA GLN A 62 39.38 -10.10 -15.23
C GLN A 62 40.90 -10.02 -15.14
N GLN A 63 41.48 -8.82 -15.14
CA GLN A 63 42.91 -8.65 -15.01
C GLN A 63 43.44 -9.27 -13.69
N ARG A 64 42.69 -9.11 -12.59
CA ARG A 64 43.03 -9.72 -11.29
C ARG A 64 42.86 -11.24 -11.29
N ALA A 65 41.85 -11.76 -11.97
CA ALA A 65 41.64 -13.20 -12.13
C ALA A 65 42.75 -13.85 -12.96
N ILE A 66 43.25 -13.17 -14.00
CA ILE A 66 44.39 -13.63 -14.80
C ILE A 66 45.66 -13.66 -13.95
N ILE A 67 45.90 -12.62 -13.13
CA ILE A 67 47.03 -12.61 -12.18
C ILE A 67 46.95 -13.82 -11.24
N ALA A 68 45.76 -14.07 -10.67
CA ALA A 68 45.53 -15.19 -9.76
C ALA A 68 45.78 -16.55 -10.45
N ALA A 69 45.19 -16.77 -11.63
CA ALA A 69 45.30 -18.02 -12.37
C ALA A 69 46.75 -18.33 -12.78
N LEU A 70 47.50 -17.33 -13.26
CA LEU A 70 48.90 -17.52 -13.65
C LEU A 70 49.79 -17.78 -12.43
N SER A 71 49.51 -17.16 -11.30
CA SER A 71 50.23 -17.42 -10.05
C SER A 71 49.98 -18.84 -9.54
N MET A 72 48.73 -19.30 -9.56
CA MET A 72 48.36 -20.68 -9.21
C MET A 72 48.99 -21.71 -10.16
N GLY A 73 49.21 -21.33 -11.42
CA GLY A 73 49.94 -22.13 -12.41
C GLY A 73 51.47 -22.11 -12.26
N GLY A 74 52.02 -21.50 -11.20
CA GLY A 74 53.46 -21.49 -10.91
C GLY A 74 54.28 -20.51 -11.76
N ILE A 75 53.64 -19.55 -12.43
CA ILE A 75 54.36 -18.54 -13.24
C ILE A 75 54.97 -17.47 -12.34
N GLU A 76 56.23 -17.12 -12.57
CA GLU A 76 56.93 -16.09 -11.80
C GLU A 76 56.26 -14.71 -11.93
N GLY A 77 56.15 -13.97 -10.83
CA GLY A 77 55.44 -12.68 -10.76
C GLY A 77 55.93 -11.61 -11.75
N ARG A 78 57.22 -11.60 -12.15
CA ARG A 78 57.75 -10.69 -13.19
C ARG A 78 57.15 -10.99 -14.57
N SER A 79 56.99 -12.27 -14.91
CA SER A 79 56.38 -12.71 -16.16
C SER A 79 54.89 -12.38 -16.19
N ILE A 80 54.20 -12.52 -15.05
CA ILE A 80 52.80 -12.12 -14.89
C ILE A 80 52.64 -10.60 -15.07
N ALA A 81 53.53 -9.80 -14.49
CA ALA A 81 53.52 -8.34 -14.62
C ALA A 81 53.64 -7.89 -16.09
N ILE A 82 54.55 -8.50 -16.85
CA ILE A 82 54.71 -8.23 -18.29
C ILE A 82 53.47 -8.67 -19.08
N PHE A 83 52.93 -9.86 -18.80
CA PHE A 83 51.75 -10.39 -19.50
C PHE A 83 50.52 -9.51 -19.30
N THR A 84 50.24 -9.18 -18.04
CA THR A 84 49.05 -8.42 -17.64
C THR A 84 49.20 -6.92 -17.82
N ALA A 85 50.37 -6.46 -18.25
CA ALA A 85 50.74 -5.04 -18.33
C ALA A 85 50.47 -4.30 -17.00
N THR A 86 50.86 -4.91 -15.88
CA THR A 86 50.73 -4.33 -14.54
C THR A 86 52.07 -4.18 -13.84
N HIS A 87 52.13 -3.30 -12.85
CA HIS A 87 53.33 -3.14 -12.04
C HIS A 87 53.56 -4.38 -11.15
N PRO A 88 54.81 -4.87 -10.96
CA PRO A 88 55.10 -6.05 -10.13
C PRO A 88 54.53 -5.99 -8.71
N LYS A 89 54.54 -4.81 -8.08
CA LYS A 89 53.88 -4.60 -6.76
C LYS A 89 52.37 -4.87 -6.78
N THR A 90 51.70 -4.60 -7.90
CA THR A 90 50.26 -4.89 -8.07
C THR A 90 50.04 -6.39 -8.19
N VAL A 91 50.88 -7.10 -8.96
CA VAL A 91 50.86 -8.57 -9.04
C VAL A 91 51.04 -9.17 -7.64
N HIS A 92 52.11 -8.81 -6.95
CA HIS A 92 52.39 -9.29 -5.59
C HIS A 92 51.22 -9.04 -4.63
N ARG A 93 50.65 -7.82 -4.62
CA ARG A 93 49.48 -7.48 -3.79
C ARG A 93 48.28 -8.39 -4.06
N TRP A 94 47.99 -8.69 -5.33
CA TRP A 94 46.83 -9.51 -5.67
C TRP A 94 47.09 -11.00 -5.42
N VAL A 95 48.31 -11.48 -5.63
CA VAL A 95 48.71 -12.85 -5.27
C VAL A 95 48.54 -13.07 -3.77
N CYS A 96 49.12 -12.22 -2.92
CA CYS A 96 48.96 -12.35 -1.47
C CYS A 96 47.48 -12.28 -1.05
N ARG A 97 46.69 -11.38 -1.64
CA ARG A 97 45.25 -11.30 -1.34
C ARG A 97 44.48 -12.58 -1.71
N VAL A 98 44.86 -13.25 -2.80
CA VAL A 98 44.24 -14.51 -3.23
C VAL A 98 44.67 -15.67 -2.34
N GLU A 99 45.95 -15.74 -1.97
CA GLU A 99 46.48 -16.73 -1.02
C GLU A 99 45.83 -16.60 0.37
N GLU A 100 45.51 -15.38 0.79
CA GLU A 100 44.73 -15.09 2.00
C GLU A 100 43.22 -15.39 1.84
N GLY A 101 42.76 -15.90 0.69
CA GLY A 101 41.35 -16.23 0.44
C GLY A 101 40.42 -15.03 0.27
N ARG A 102 40.95 -13.81 0.00
CA ARG A 102 40.14 -12.59 -0.14
C ARG A 102 39.57 -12.44 -1.56
N PRO A 103 38.41 -11.77 -1.72
CA PRO A 103 37.81 -11.56 -3.04
C PRO A 103 38.66 -10.62 -3.92
N LEU A 104 38.55 -10.82 -5.24
CA LEU A 104 39.20 -10.01 -6.28
C LEU A 104 38.58 -8.61 -6.46
N THR A 105 37.56 -8.28 -5.67
CA THR A 105 36.91 -6.96 -5.67
C THR A 105 37.71 -5.95 -4.84
N ASP A 106 37.52 -4.66 -5.15
CA ASP A 106 38.07 -3.60 -4.31
C ASP A 106 37.37 -3.59 -2.95
N VAL A 107 38.15 -3.41 -1.88
CA VAL A 107 37.59 -3.14 -0.56
C VAL A 107 36.93 -1.77 -0.58
N GLN A 108 35.84 -1.61 0.19
CA GLN A 108 35.20 -0.32 0.37
C GLN A 108 36.22 0.72 0.87
N ARG A 109 36.46 1.75 0.07
CA ARG A 109 37.36 2.84 0.43
C ARG A 109 36.72 3.68 1.54
N CYS A 110 37.54 4.28 2.41
CA CYS A 110 37.09 5.12 3.52
C CYS A 110 36.26 6.35 3.09
N GLY A 111 36.24 6.69 1.80
CA GLY A 111 35.47 7.79 1.26
C GLY A 111 35.90 9.15 1.82
N ARG A 112 35.18 10.21 1.45
CA ARG A 112 35.36 11.51 2.09
C ARG A 112 34.67 11.48 3.46
N PRO A 113 35.34 11.89 4.56
CA PRO A 113 34.70 12.01 5.86
C PRO A 113 33.42 12.85 5.79
N ARG A 114 32.40 12.45 6.54
CA ARG A 114 31.12 13.17 6.58
C ARG A 114 31.35 14.57 7.18
N ARG A 115 30.83 15.59 6.51
CA ARG A 115 30.92 17.00 6.97
C ARG A 115 29.92 17.35 8.06
N PHE A 116 28.72 16.75 8.02
CA PHE A 116 27.66 16.98 9.00
C PHE A 116 27.66 15.84 10.01
N SER A 117 27.66 16.17 11.30
CA SER A 117 27.54 15.23 12.40
C SER A 117 26.21 14.48 12.34
N GLU A 118 26.10 13.37 13.07
CA GLU A 118 24.84 12.64 13.18
C GLU A 118 23.75 13.51 13.82
N SER A 119 24.09 14.32 14.82
CA SER A 119 23.18 15.29 15.44
C SER A 119 22.63 16.31 14.42
N ALA A 120 23.49 16.89 13.57
CA ALA A 120 23.08 17.83 12.54
C ALA A 120 22.15 17.18 11.49
N ARG A 121 22.38 15.90 11.18
CA ARG A 121 21.53 15.13 10.26
C ARG A 121 20.17 14.83 10.87
N LEU A 122 20.13 14.39 12.13
CA LEU A 122 18.89 14.17 12.87
C LEU A 122 18.10 15.47 13.03
N MET A 123 18.76 16.59 13.30
CA MET A 123 18.12 17.90 13.34
C MET A 123 17.57 18.31 11.97
N THR A 124 18.31 18.02 10.89
CA THR A 124 17.83 18.23 9.51
C THR A 124 16.53 17.48 9.25
N ILE A 125 16.46 16.22 9.70
CA ILE A 125 15.26 15.38 9.60
C ILE A 125 14.14 15.93 10.47
N ALA A 126 14.44 16.27 11.72
CA ALA A 126 13.45 16.77 12.69
C ALA A 126 12.75 18.02 12.13
N VAL A 127 13.51 19.02 11.69
CA VAL A 127 12.98 20.25 11.08
C VAL A 127 12.08 19.95 9.88
N TYR A 128 12.50 19.07 8.98
CA TYR A 128 11.72 18.73 7.78
C TYR A 128 10.46 17.91 8.09
N CYS A 129 10.43 17.23 9.24
CA CYS A 129 9.32 16.38 9.70
C CYS A 129 8.42 17.07 10.74
N GLN A 130 8.65 18.33 11.08
CA GLN A 130 7.79 19.08 12.00
C GLN A 130 6.36 19.18 11.47
N HIS A 131 5.39 19.01 12.37
CA HIS A 131 3.96 19.16 12.05
C HIS A 131 3.58 20.62 11.77
N THR A 132 4.24 21.57 12.43
CA THR A 132 4.09 23.01 12.20
C THR A 132 5.34 23.53 11.52
N PRO A 133 5.24 24.02 10.27
CA PRO A 133 6.37 24.63 9.58
C PRO A 133 6.85 25.89 10.34
N PRO A 134 8.16 26.15 10.42
CA PRO A 134 8.70 27.36 11.03
C PRO A 134 8.44 28.62 10.20
N LEU A 135 8.08 28.46 8.92
CA LEU A 135 7.67 29.56 8.04
C LEU A 135 6.15 29.78 8.18
N PRO A 136 5.71 30.95 8.65
CA PRO A 136 4.28 31.27 8.77
C PRO A 136 3.55 31.06 7.44
N GLY A 137 2.44 30.30 7.48
CA GLY A 137 1.57 30.06 6.31
C GLY A 137 2.08 29.03 5.29
N VAL A 138 3.27 28.43 5.45
CA VAL A 138 3.86 27.51 4.46
C VAL A 138 3.73 26.05 4.88
N TYR A 139 2.64 25.38 4.52
CA TYR A 139 2.39 23.99 4.96
C TYR A 139 3.20 22.90 4.22
N ARG A 140 4.04 23.25 3.24
CA ARG A 140 4.84 22.30 2.47
C ARG A 140 6.28 22.78 2.32
N TRP A 141 7.23 21.97 2.78
CA TRP A 141 8.67 22.19 2.56
C TRP A 141 9.09 21.81 1.14
N SER A 142 9.75 22.73 0.43
CA SER A 142 10.72 22.38 -0.61
C SER A 142 12.13 22.28 -0.02
N LEU A 143 13.05 21.62 -0.74
CA LEU A 143 14.46 21.62 -0.37
C LEU A 143 15.08 23.03 -0.35
N ARG A 144 14.48 23.98 -1.10
CA ARG A 144 14.91 25.38 -1.13
C ARG A 144 14.53 26.10 0.17
N ASP A 145 13.31 25.85 0.66
CA ASP A 145 12.84 26.42 1.92
C ASP A 145 13.65 25.87 3.09
N ALA A 146 13.92 24.56 3.11
CA ALA A 146 14.78 23.92 4.11
C ALA A 146 16.18 24.53 4.12
N GLN A 147 16.79 24.73 2.95
CA GLN A 147 18.09 25.40 2.87
C GLN A 147 18.04 26.84 3.39
N ARG A 148 16.99 27.60 3.05
CA ARG A 148 16.83 28.98 3.52
C ARG A 148 16.71 29.01 5.05
N TYR A 149 15.89 28.13 5.61
CA TYR A 149 15.75 27.98 7.05
C TYR A 149 17.10 27.69 7.72
N PHE A 150 17.86 26.68 7.27
CA PHE A 150 19.18 26.40 7.86
C PHE A 150 20.22 27.50 7.61
N LYS A 151 20.01 28.38 6.64
CA LYS A 151 20.85 29.58 6.44
C LYS A 151 20.51 30.65 7.47
N GLU A 152 19.23 30.83 7.78
CA GLU A 152 18.75 31.79 8.80
C GLU A 152 18.96 31.26 10.23
N HIS A 153 19.10 29.93 10.39
CA HIS A 153 19.32 29.20 11.65
C HIS A 153 20.59 28.32 11.61
N PRO A 154 21.79 28.90 11.43
CA PRO A 154 23.03 28.13 11.31
C PRO A 154 23.37 27.31 12.57
N GLU A 155 22.89 27.74 13.74
CA GLU A 155 23.03 27.08 15.04
C GLU A 155 22.39 25.68 15.06
N ALA A 156 21.36 25.43 14.25
CA ALA A 156 20.65 24.15 14.26
C ALA A 156 21.52 22.97 13.78
N ILE A 157 22.47 23.22 12.89
CA ILE A 157 23.25 22.16 12.22
C ILE A 157 24.76 22.45 12.15
N GLY A 158 25.22 23.54 12.77
CA GLY A 158 26.65 23.89 12.86
C GLY A 158 27.25 24.42 11.56
N GLY A 159 26.43 24.93 10.64
CA GLY A 159 26.91 25.58 9.41
C GLY A 159 26.01 25.41 8.18
N PRO A 160 26.36 26.05 7.04
CA PRO A 160 25.52 26.08 5.86
C PRO A 160 25.40 24.69 5.20
N ILE A 161 24.17 24.28 4.91
CA ILE A 161 23.84 23.02 4.23
C ILE A 161 23.32 23.26 2.81
N SER A 162 23.71 22.38 1.89
CA SER A 162 23.27 22.45 0.49
C SER A 162 21.99 21.64 0.26
N ARG A 163 21.17 22.02 -0.73
CA ARG A 163 19.96 21.25 -1.10
C ARG A 163 20.26 19.78 -1.42
N PRO A 164 21.32 19.44 -2.20
CA PRO A 164 21.70 18.04 -2.41
C PRO A 164 22.05 17.29 -1.12
N THR A 165 22.68 17.97 -0.15
CA THR A 165 22.97 17.37 1.16
C THR A 165 21.68 17.07 1.92
N ILE A 166 20.75 18.03 2.01
CA ILE A 166 19.43 17.83 2.65
C ILE A 166 18.70 16.66 1.99
N HIS A 167 18.64 16.64 0.66
CA HIS A 167 17.99 15.58 -0.09
C HIS A 167 18.59 14.20 0.19
N ARG A 168 19.93 14.10 0.20
CA ARG A 168 20.63 12.86 0.52
C ARG A 168 20.34 12.40 1.95
N ILE A 169 20.33 13.31 2.92
CA ILE A 169 19.95 12.99 4.31
C ILE A 169 18.52 12.43 4.35
N LEU A 170 17.55 13.06 3.68
CA LEU A 170 16.16 12.56 3.67
C LEU A 170 16.03 11.19 2.98
N LEU A 171 16.74 10.99 1.86
CA LEU A 171 16.72 9.72 1.12
C LEU A 171 17.38 8.58 1.89
N GLU A 172 18.49 8.82 2.58
CA GLU A 172 19.18 7.83 3.41
C GLU A 172 18.28 7.27 4.52
N HIS A 173 17.29 8.06 4.98
CA HIS A 173 16.33 7.64 6.01
C HIS A 173 14.96 7.22 5.42
N ALA A 174 14.86 7.07 4.09
CA ALA A 174 13.62 6.74 3.37
C ALA A 174 12.41 7.66 3.67
N LEU A 175 12.66 8.87 4.18
CA LEU A 175 11.61 9.80 4.56
C LEU A 175 11.14 10.62 3.35
N ARG A 176 9.81 10.76 3.20
CA ARG A 176 9.20 11.60 2.16
C ARG A 176 8.11 12.51 2.75
N PRO A 177 8.45 13.49 3.62
CA PRO A 177 7.45 14.27 4.37
C PRO A 177 6.54 15.16 3.49
N HIS A 178 6.96 15.43 2.24
CA HIS A 178 6.13 16.12 1.25
C HIS A 178 5.00 15.26 0.68
N ARG A 179 5.02 13.93 0.89
CA ARG A 179 3.95 13.04 0.45
C ARG A 179 2.84 13.05 1.48
N ARG A 180 1.67 13.50 1.06
CA ARG A 180 0.42 13.37 1.82
C ARG A 180 -0.44 12.33 1.14
N LYS A 181 -1.02 11.44 1.94
CA LYS A 181 -2.03 10.49 1.51
C LYS A 181 -3.16 10.54 2.52
N TYR A 182 -4.39 10.55 2.03
CA TYR A 182 -5.52 10.25 2.87
C TYR A 182 -5.42 8.81 3.36
N TYR A 183 -5.86 8.58 4.58
CA TYR A 183 -6.07 7.26 5.11
C TYR A 183 -7.39 7.24 5.85
N LEU A 184 -8.03 6.08 5.85
CA LEU A 184 -9.25 5.87 6.60
C LEU A 184 -8.89 5.34 7.99
N GLN A 185 -9.45 5.96 9.02
CA GLN A 185 -9.31 5.53 10.42
C GLN A 185 -10.59 4.78 10.84
N ILE A 186 -10.42 3.61 11.45
CA ILE A 186 -11.53 2.84 12.00
C ILE A 186 -12.00 3.55 13.27
N THR A 187 -13.26 3.98 13.31
CA THR A 187 -13.86 4.69 14.44
C THR A 187 -15.20 4.11 14.90
N ASP A 188 -15.77 3.16 14.16
CA ASP A 188 -16.93 2.41 14.60
C ASP A 188 -16.52 1.49 15.76
N PRO A 189 -17.08 1.63 16.97
CA PRO A 189 -16.76 0.71 18.06
C PRO A 189 -17.03 -0.74 17.69
N ASP A 190 -18.08 -1.00 16.91
CA ASP A 190 -18.52 -2.34 16.52
C ASP A 190 -18.03 -2.70 15.11
N PHE A 191 -16.88 -2.14 14.70
CA PHE A 191 -16.35 -2.31 13.34
C PHE A 191 -16.15 -3.78 12.97
N PHE A 192 -15.48 -4.55 13.83
CA PHE A 192 -15.05 -5.91 13.51
C PHE A 192 -16.22 -6.89 13.41
N PRO A 193 -17.18 -6.92 14.37
CA PRO A 193 -18.36 -7.78 14.23
C PRO A 193 -19.18 -7.46 12.97
N LYS A 194 -19.35 -6.17 12.65
CA LYS A 194 -20.04 -5.76 11.41
C LYS A 194 -19.27 -6.14 10.16
N MET A 195 -17.95 -6.01 10.16
CA MET A 195 -17.12 -6.41 9.03
C MET A 195 -17.24 -7.92 8.82
N GLU A 196 -17.07 -8.71 9.87
CA GLU A 196 -17.18 -10.18 9.83
C GLU A 196 -18.53 -10.64 9.29
N HIS A 197 -19.63 -10.04 9.77
CA HIS A 197 -20.98 -10.27 9.22
C HIS A 197 -21.06 -10.03 7.70
N ILE A 198 -20.45 -8.96 7.20
CA ILE A 198 -20.42 -8.66 5.75
C ILE A 198 -19.55 -9.66 4.99
N LEU A 199 -18.41 -10.07 5.57
CA LEU A 199 -17.54 -11.09 4.98
C LEU A 199 -18.23 -12.46 4.89
N GLU A 200 -19.03 -12.81 5.89
CA GLU A 200 -19.87 -14.01 5.90
C GLU A 200 -20.89 -13.95 4.76
N CYS A 201 -21.57 -12.81 4.58
CA CYS A 201 -22.51 -12.59 3.48
C CYS A 201 -21.86 -12.74 2.10
N TYR A 202 -20.55 -12.55 1.95
CA TYR A 202 -19.86 -12.79 0.69
C TYR A 202 -19.29 -14.21 0.55
N SER A 203 -19.00 -14.87 1.67
CA SER A 203 -18.44 -16.22 1.68
C SER A 203 -19.51 -17.29 1.46
N ASP A 204 -20.70 -17.07 2.02
CA ASP A 204 -21.91 -17.88 1.81
C ASP A 204 -23.08 -16.94 1.45
N PRO A 205 -23.15 -16.47 0.19
CA PRO A 205 -24.08 -15.43 -0.19
C PRO A 205 -25.53 -15.92 -0.22
N PRO A 206 -26.48 -15.17 0.39
CA PRO A 206 -27.90 -15.39 0.16
C PRO A 206 -28.24 -15.35 -1.34
N GLN A 207 -29.23 -16.13 -1.76
CA GLN A 207 -29.58 -16.29 -3.18
C GLN A 207 -29.80 -14.95 -3.91
N ASN A 208 -30.50 -14.01 -3.27
CA ASN A 208 -30.78 -12.68 -3.82
C ASN A 208 -30.04 -11.60 -3.03
N LEU A 209 -28.70 -11.65 -3.02
CA LEU A 209 -27.86 -10.62 -2.41
C LEU A 209 -27.51 -9.50 -3.41
N TYR A 210 -27.70 -8.26 -2.98
CA TYR A 210 -27.38 -7.06 -3.74
C TYR A 210 -26.55 -6.08 -2.90
N CYS A 211 -25.48 -5.54 -3.49
CA CYS A 211 -24.75 -4.39 -2.98
C CYS A 211 -25.38 -3.12 -3.56
N PHE A 212 -25.92 -2.26 -2.70
CA PHE A 212 -26.58 -1.02 -3.11
C PHE A 212 -25.82 0.21 -2.60
N ASP A 213 -25.71 1.23 -3.45
CA ASP A 213 -25.14 2.54 -3.12
C ASP A 213 -25.47 3.57 -4.22
N GLU A 214 -25.17 4.84 -3.94
CA GLU A 214 -25.36 5.96 -4.87
C GLU A 214 -24.04 6.59 -5.33
N CYS A 215 -23.87 6.72 -6.63
CA CYS A 215 -22.84 7.57 -7.21
C CYS A 215 -23.43 8.95 -7.51
N THR A 216 -23.21 9.90 -6.59
CA THR A 216 -23.84 11.23 -6.66
C THR A 216 -22.98 12.25 -7.41
N CYS A 217 -23.63 13.31 -7.89
CA CYS A 217 -23.03 14.46 -8.57
C CYS A 217 -22.17 14.10 -9.78
N ILE A 218 -22.55 13.09 -10.57
CA ILE A 218 -21.85 12.72 -11.81
C ILE A 218 -21.98 13.86 -12.81
N GLN A 219 -20.86 14.43 -13.23
CA GLN A 219 -20.85 15.64 -14.06
C GLN A 219 -20.87 15.31 -15.55
N ALA A 220 -21.74 15.98 -16.30
CA ALA A 220 -21.69 15.99 -17.76
C ALA A 220 -20.58 16.95 -18.21
N LEU A 221 -19.43 16.41 -18.59
CA LEU A 221 -18.25 17.19 -18.98
C LEU A 221 -18.05 17.16 -20.49
N LYS A 222 -17.86 18.35 -21.06
CA LYS A 222 -17.49 18.54 -22.47
C LYS A 222 -16.17 19.30 -22.56
N ARG A 223 -15.16 18.75 -23.24
CA ARG A 223 -13.92 19.48 -23.56
C ARG A 223 -14.16 20.63 -24.54
N LEU A 224 -13.42 21.72 -24.36
CA LEU A 224 -13.55 22.89 -25.23
C LEU A 224 -12.99 22.64 -26.63
N THR A 225 -11.94 21.83 -26.74
CA THR A 225 -11.30 21.48 -28.01
C THR A 225 -11.38 19.97 -28.29
N PRO A 226 -11.33 19.56 -29.56
CA PRO A 226 -11.26 18.14 -29.93
C PRO A 226 -9.99 17.47 -29.38
N ASN A 227 -10.10 16.19 -29.03
CA ASN A 227 -8.94 15.39 -28.62
C ASN A 227 -8.00 15.19 -29.82
N LEU A 228 -6.69 15.28 -29.58
CA LEU A 228 -5.70 14.87 -30.58
C LEU A 228 -5.50 13.35 -30.48
N PRO A 229 -5.62 12.60 -31.58
CA PRO A 229 -5.46 11.16 -31.57
C PRO A 229 -4.03 10.76 -31.19
N SER A 230 -3.86 9.54 -30.70
CA SER A 230 -2.55 8.97 -30.41
C SER A 230 -1.71 8.83 -31.69
N GLY A 231 -0.44 9.22 -31.62
CA GLY A 231 0.58 8.92 -32.63
C GLY A 231 1.52 7.78 -32.20
N PRO A 232 2.48 7.37 -33.04
CA PRO A 232 3.50 6.39 -32.66
C PRO A 232 4.22 6.81 -31.37
N HIS A 233 4.12 5.99 -30.33
CA HIS A 233 4.67 6.27 -28.98
C HIS A 233 4.16 7.54 -28.30
N GLN A 234 3.04 8.11 -28.73
CA GLN A 234 2.42 9.30 -28.14
C GLN A 234 1.01 8.98 -27.62
N PRO A 235 0.63 9.50 -26.44
CA PRO A 235 -0.72 9.31 -25.92
C PRO A 235 -1.74 10.15 -26.71
N VAL A 236 -3.02 9.90 -26.47
CA VAL A 236 -4.08 10.86 -26.79
C VAL A 236 -3.84 12.13 -25.97
N PHE A 237 -3.90 13.30 -26.59
CA PHE A 237 -3.91 14.57 -25.87
C PHE A 237 -5.35 15.07 -25.72
N GLN A 238 -5.70 15.43 -24.50
CA GLN A 238 -7.00 15.99 -24.16
C GLN A 238 -6.79 17.36 -23.55
N ASP A 239 -7.69 18.30 -23.88
CA ASP A 239 -7.69 19.62 -23.28
C ASP A 239 -7.96 19.54 -21.78
N PHE A 240 -7.24 20.36 -21.02
CA PHE A 240 -7.52 20.52 -19.61
C PHE A 240 -8.86 21.24 -19.40
N ASP A 241 -9.20 22.20 -20.27
CA ASP A 241 -10.41 23.00 -20.13
C ASP A 241 -11.67 22.24 -20.54
N TYR A 242 -12.74 22.48 -19.77
CA TYR A 242 -14.02 21.82 -19.94
C TYR A 242 -15.19 22.74 -19.58
N ARG A 243 -16.34 22.49 -20.19
CA ARG A 243 -17.65 23.01 -19.77
C ARG A 243 -18.40 21.95 -18.98
N ARG A 244 -19.10 22.40 -17.94
CA ARG A 244 -20.03 21.59 -17.15
C ARG A 244 -21.43 21.79 -17.72
N ASN A 245 -22.08 20.70 -18.09
CA ASN A 245 -23.43 20.71 -18.68
C ASN A 245 -24.50 20.15 -17.72
N GLY A 246 -24.25 20.24 -16.42
CA GLY A 246 -25.13 19.72 -15.37
C GLY A 246 -24.58 18.46 -14.68
N THR A 247 -25.41 17.89 -13.80
CA THR A 247 -25.08 16.71 -13.01
C THR A 247 -26.28 15.76 -12.91
N THR A 248 -26.01 14.48 -12.73
CA THR A 248 -27.01 13.45 -12.37
C THR A 248 -26.47 12.58 -11.24
N ASP A 249 -27.36 11.91 -10.52
CA ASP A 249 -27.01 10.86 -9.57
C ASP A 249 -27.32 9.50 -10.18
N LEU A 250 -26.61 8.45 -9.76
CA LEU A 250 -26.89 7.07 -10.15
C LEU A 250 -27.09 6.22 -8.90
N LEU A 251 -28.30 5.65 -8.75
CA LEU A 251 -28.59 4.62 -7.76
C LEU A 251 -28.32 3.27 -8.41
N ALA A 252 -27.45 2.43 -7.83
CA ALA A 252 -27.05 1.16 -8.44
C ALA A 252 -27.10 -0.02 -7.47
N PHE A 253 -27.45 -1.18 -8.01
CA PHE A 253 -27.64 -2.46 -7.32
C PHE A 253 -26.81 -3.51 -8.03
N LEU A 254 -25.68 -3.89 -7.43
CA LEU A 254 -24.80 -4.93 -7.95
C LEU A 254 -25.18 -6.27 -7.33
N ASN A 255 -25.43 -7.30 -8.14
CA ASN A 255 -25.50 -8.68 -7.68
C ASN A 255 -24.08 -9.28 -7.67
N PRO A 256 -23.47 -9.58 -6.51
CA PRO A 256 -22.08 -10.07 -6.45
C PRO A 256 -21.87 -11.41 -7.13
N ALA A 257 -22.86 -12.31 -7.07
CA ALA A 257 -22.75 -13.66 -7.60
C ALA A 257 -22.70 -13.69 -9.14
N THR A 258 -23.36 -12.75 -9.81
CA THR A 258 -23.40 -12.68 -11.28
C THR A 258 -22.56 -11.54 -11.85
N GLY A 259 -22.26 -10.53 -11.04
CA GLY A 259 -21.67 -9.27 -11.47
C GLY A 259 -22.64 -8.33 -12.18
N LYS A 260 -23.91 -8.70 -12.36
CA LYS A 260 -24.90 -7.86 -13.03
C LYS A 260 -25.28 -6.66 -12.17
N VAL A 261 -25.53 -5.54 -12.83
CA VAL A 261 -25.91 -4.27 -12.20
C VAL A 261 -27.24 -3.80 -12.72
N TYR A 262 -28.17 -3.50 -11.83
CA TYR A 262 -29.30 -2.63 -12.13
C TYR A 262 -28.94 -1.21 -11.68
N GLY A 263 -29.30 -0.21 -12.48
CA GLY A 263 -29.06 1.18 -12.11
C GLY A 263 -30.11 2.11 -12.68
N GLN A 264 -30.29 3.26 -12.04
CA GLN A 264 -31.18 4.31 -12.51
C GLN A 264 -30.55 5.68 -12.27
N CYS A 265 -30.41 6.45 -13.35
CA CYS A 265 -30.02 7.85 -13.26
C CYS A 265 -31.18 8.70 -12.72
N THR A 266 -30.88 9.63 -11.83
CA THR A 266 -31.86 10.49 -11.16
C THR A 266 -31.36 11.93 -11.08
N GLN A 267 -32.30 12.87 -10.91
CA GLN A 267 -32.00 14.29 -10.74
C GLN A 267 -31.50 14.63 -9.32
N ASP A 268 -31.83 13.77 -8.36
CA ASP A 268 -31.41 13.86 -6.97
C ASP A 268 -31.29 12.46 -6.34
N HIS A 269 -30.75 12.40 -5.13
CA HIS A 269 -30.63 11.20 -4.28
C HIS A 269 -31.38 11.41 -2.95
N ASN A 270 -32.50 12.14 -2.98
CA ASN A 270 -33.28 12.36 -1.77
C ASN A 270 -33.99 11.06 -1.33
N ARG A 271 -34.50 11.03 -0.09
CA ARG A 271 -35.16 9.83 0.47
C ARG A 271 -36.35 9.32 -0.35
N HIS A 272 -37.11 10.20 -1.00
CA HIS A 272 -38.26 9.82 -1.82
C HIS A 272 -37.82 9.20 -3.15
N THR A 273 -36.76 9.76 -3.76
CA THR A 273 -36.12 9.18 -4.94
C THR A 273 -35.55 7.81 -4.64
N LEU A 274 -34.87 7.66 -3.49
CA LEU A 274 -34.38 6.37 -3.03
C LEU A 274 -35.52 5.35 -2.91
N CYS A 275 -36.59 5.66 -2.16
CA CYS A 275 -37.73 4.75 -2.00
C CYS A 275 -38.32 4.35 -3.36
N ARG A 276 -38.46 5.29 -4.31
CA ARG A 276 -39.00 5.01 -5.64
C ARG A 276 -38.10 4.04 -6.44
N VAL A 277 -36.79 4.31 -6.52
CA VAL A 277 -35.85 3.47 -7.27
C VAL A 277 -35.70 2.11 -6.62
N PHE A 278 -35.62 2.07 -5.29
CA PHE A 278 -35.54 0.82 -4.51
C PHE A 278 -36.78 -0.05 -4.71
N SER A 279 -37.99 0.53 -4.64
CA SER A 279 -39.24 -0.17 -4.95
C SER A 279 -39.23 -0.74 -6.37
N SER A 280 -38.74 0.03 -7.35
CA SER A 280 -38.65 -0.43 -8.74
C SER A 280 -37.74 -1.66 -8.86
N HIS A 281 -36.60 -1.67 -8.17
CA HIS A 281 -35.71 -2.83 -8.14
C HIS A 281 -36.35 -4.04 -7.47
N VAL A 282 -36.92 -3.85 -6.27
CA VAL A 282 -37.56 -4.93 -5.49
C VAL A 282 -38.72 -5.57 -6.24
N GLN A 283 -39.48 -4.80 -7.04
CA GLN A 283 -40.61 -5.27 -7.83
C GLN A 283 -40.21 -6.13 -9.04
N MET A 284 -38.92 -6.16 -9.43
CA MET A 284 -38.42 -7.11 -10.43
C MET A 284 -38.31 -8.54 -9.91
N HIS A 285 -38.44 -8.74 -8.60
CA HIS A 285 -38.38 -10.04 -7.95
C HIS A 285 -39.78 -10.60 -7.64
N PRO A 286 -39.93 -11.93 -7.55
CA PRO A 286 -41.14 -12.55 -7.03
C PRO A 286 -41.53 -11.98 -5.66
N SER A 287 -42.84 -11.90 -5.38
CA SER A 287 -43.37 -11.30 -4.14
C SER A 287 -42.99 -12.07 -2.88
N ASP A 288 -42.70 -13.37 -3.00
CA ASP A 288 -42.27 -14.28 -1.94
C ASP A 288 -40.75 -14.38 -1.81
N ALA A 289 -39.97 -13.83 -2.75
CA ALA A 289 -38.52 -13.88 -2.70
C ALA A 289 -37.97 -13.05 -1.53
N VAL A 290 -37.09 -13.66 -0.74
CA VAL A 290 -36.26 -12.98 0.25
C VAL A 290 -35.09 -12.32 -0.45
N ILE A 291 -34.86 -11.03 -0.19
CA ILE A 291 -33.85 -10.19 -0.84
C ILE A 291 -32.98 -9.53 0.23
N HIS A 292 -31.67 -9.63 0.04
CA HIS A 292 -30.67 -9.11 0.95
C HIS A 292 -29.95 -7.93 0.31
N TYR A 293 -29.77 -6.85 1.07
CA TYR A 293 -29.09 -5.64 0.60
C TYR A 293 -27.92 -5.28 1.51
N ILE A 294 -26.70 -5.19 0.97
CA ILE A 294 -25.56 -4.58 1.65
C ILE A 294 -25.56 -3.09 1.31
N MET A 295 -25.59 -2.23 2.34
CA MET A 295 -25.74 -0.77 2.20
C MET A 295 -24.86 -0.03 3.20
N ASP A 296 -24.56 1.23 2.91
CA ASP A 296 -23.92 2.13 3.86
C ASP A 296 -24.92 2.69 4.91
N ASN A 297 -24.43 3.55 5.82
CA ASN A 297 -25.26 4.12 6.88
C ASN A 297 -25.69 5.57 6.58
N LEU A 298 -25.91 5.93 5.31
CA LEU A 298 -26.46 7.23 4.96
C LEU A 298 -27.88 7.39 5.56
N SER A 299 -28.23 8.60 5.99
CA SER A 299 -29.51 8.84 6.71
C SER A 299 -30.76 8.35 5.96
N PRO A 300 -30.89 8.50 4.62
CA PRO A 300 -32.01 7.94 3.86
C PRO A 300 -32.13 6.41 3.96
N HIS A 301 -31.03 5.67 4.15
CA HIS A 301 -31.00 4.19 4.16
C HIS A 301 -31.62 3.57 5.41
N TYR A 302 -31.90 4.39 6.42
CA TYR A 302 -32.64 3.98 7.61
C TYR A 302 -33.66 5.04 8.03
N HIS A 303 -34.08 5.89 7.09
CA HIS A 303 -35.12 6.86 7.36
C HIS A 303 -36.46 6.15 7.61
N ASP A 304 -37.38 6.82 8.32
CA ASP A 304 -38.70 6.25 8.61
C ASP A 304 -39.49 5.95 7.33
N ASP A 305 -39.50 6.87 6.36
CA ASP A 305 -40.03 6.65 5.00
C ASP A 305 -39.47 5.37 4.34
N PHE A 306 -38.17 5.10 4.48
CA PHE A 306 -37.56 3.89 3.91
C PHE A 306 -38.01 2.64 4.67
N CYS A 307 -38.09 2.69 6.00
CA CYS A 307 -38.66 1.59 6.78
C CYS A 307 -40.12 1.32 6.38
N HIS A 308 -40.92 2.36 6.17
CA HIS A 308 -42.29 2.24 5.72
C HIS A 308 -42.37 1.59 4.33
N THR A 309 -41.56 2.05 3.37
CA THR A 309 -41.46 1.43 2.04
C THR A 309 -41.05 -0.04 2.13
N VAL A 310 -40.08 -0.39 2.97
CA VAL A 310 -39.66 -1.79 3.18
C VAL A 310 -40.79 -2.63 3.78
N ALA A 311 -41.59 -2.06 4.68
CA ALA A 311 -42.73 -2.75 5.30
C ALA A 311 -43.83 -3.03 4.28
N GLU A 312 -44.21 -2.03 3.47
CA GLU A 312 -45.18 -2.16 2.38
C GLU A 312 -44.74 -3.21 1.36
N LEU A 313 -43.49 -3.13 0.88
CA LEU A 313 -42.94 -4.08 -0.09
C LEU A 313 -42.78 -5.50 0.47
N SER A 314 -42.77 -5.65 1.80
CA SER A 314 -42.71 -6.94 2.48
C SER A 314 -44.07 -7.45 2.97
N GLY A 315 -45.14 -6.66 2.85
CA GLY A 315 -46.47 -7.01 3.35
C GLY A 315 -46.56 -7.16 4.87
N VAL A 316 -45.73 -6.43 5.64
CA VAL A 316 -45.70 -6.50 7.12
C VAL A 316 -46.19 -5.20 7.76
N PRO A 317 -46.82 -5.25 8.95
CA PRO A 317 -47.19 -4.02 9.66
C PRO A 317 -45.93 -3.27 10.12
N TYR A 318 -46.00 -1.93 10.11
CA TYR A 318 -44.93 -1.06 10.60
C TYR A 318 -45.48 0.10 11.42
N SER A 319 -44.85 0.31 12.57
CA SER A 319 -45.08 1.46 13.44
C SER A 319 -43.80 2.31 13.47
N PRO A 320 -43.89 3.64 13.29
CA PRO A 320 -42.71 4.51 13.26
C PRO A 320 -41.80 4.35 14.48
N LEU A 321 -40.50 4.21 14.22
CA LEU A 321 -39.47 3.99 15.23
C LEU A 321 -38.77 5.31 15.58
N ARG A 322 -38.41 5.50 16.86
CA ARG A 322 -37.95 6.80 17.37
C ARG A 322 -36.50 7.11 17.01
N THR A 323 -35.64 6.11 17.00
CA THR A 323 -34.19 6.30 16.87
C THR A 323 -33.64 5.66 15.59
N GLY A 324 -32.49 6.14 15.13
CA GLY A 324 -31.79 5.50 14.01
C GLY A 324 -31.28 4.09 14.34
N ALA A 325 -31.01 3.80 15.62
CA ALA A 325 -30.58 2.47 16.06
C ALA A 325 -31.71 1.45 15.94
N GLU A 326 -32.91 1.79 16.43
CA GLU A 326 -34.12 0.96 16.29
C GLU A 326 -34.45 0.72 14.82
N ARG A 327 -34.39 1.76 13.97
CA ARG A 327 -34.65 1.64 12.53
C ARG A 327 -33.68 0.70 11.83
N ARG A 328 -32.38 0.82 12.11
CA ARG A 328 -31.37 -0.12 11.56
C ARG A 328 -31.62 -1.55 12.04
N GLN A 329 -31.87 -1.75 13.33
CA GLN A 329 -32.17 -3.07 13.88
C GLN A 329 -33.41 -3.69 13.21
N TRP A 330 -34.47 -2.90 13.03
CA TRP A 330 -35.66 -3.35 12.32
C TRP A 330 -35.37 -3.67 10.85
N LEU A 331 -34.57 -2.88 10.14
CA LEU A 331 -34.16 -3.18 8.76
C LEU A 331 -33.28 -4.44 8.66
N GLN A 332 -32.46 -4.73 9.66
CA GLN A 332 -31.59 -5.92 9.70
C GLN A 332 -32.33 -7.23 10.07
N SER A 333 -33.53 -7.13 10.62
CA SER A 333 -34.31 -8.30 11.03
C SER A 333 -34.78 -9.18 9.86
N GLN A 334 -34.93 -10.48 10.11
CA GLN A 334 -35.33 -11.48 9.11
C GLN A 334 -36.83 -11.79 9.08
N HIS A 335 -37.67 -11.10 9.88
CA HIS A 335 -39.12 -11.33 9.93
C HIS A 335 -39.90 -10.73 8.73
N LYS A 336 -39.18 -10.26 7.72
CA LYS A 336 -39.71 -9.61 6.51
C LYS A 336 -38.82 -10.01 5.34
N ARG A 337 -39.36 -9.96 4.12
CA ARG A 337 -38.63 -10.47 2.94
C ARG A 337 -37.42 -9.63 2.53
N ILE A 338 -37.33 -8.37 2.97
CA ILE A 338 -36.21 -7.48 2.65
C ILE A 338 -35.31 -7.34 3.89
N VAL A 339 -34.07 -7.81 3.78
CA VAL A 339 -33.09 -7.79 4.88
C VAL A 339 -31.93 -6.88 4.50
N VAL A 340 -31.63 -5.89 5.34
CA VAL A 340 -30.51 -4.96 5.11
C VAL A 340 -29.32 -5.35 5.97
N HIS A 341 -28.13 -5.30 5.41
CA HIS A 341 -26.85 -5.52 6.06
C HIS A 341 -26.01 -4.24 5.96
N PHE A 342 -25.90 -3.51 7.05
CA PHE A 342 -25.14 -2.26 7.08
C PHE A 342 -23.64 -2.53 7.18
N VAL A 343 -22.85 -1.95 6.29
CA VAL A 343 -21.39 -1.95 6.45
C VAL A 343 -20.99 -1.15 7.71
N PRO A 344 -19.82 -1.43 8.32
CA PRO A 344 -19.29 -0.59 9.39
C PRO A 344 -19.16 0.88 8.97
N PHE A 345 -19.23 1.82 9.93
CA PHE A 345 -18.98 3.22 9.62
C PHE A 345 -17.58 3.41 9.04
N HIS A 346 -17.49 4.23 7.97
CA HIS A 346 -16.27 4.45 7.20
C HIS A 346 -15.69 3.17 6.59
N ALA A 347 -16.52 2.23 6.16
CA ALA A 347 -16.07 1.00 5.50
C ALA A 347 -16.69 0.81 4.10
N SER A 348 -16.87 1.89 3.32
CA SER A 348 -17.48 1.79 1.98
C SER A 348 -16.70 0.85 1.05
N TRP A 349 -15.41 0.66 1.27
CA TRP A 349 -14.58 -0.31 0.55
C TRP A 349 -15.01 -1.78 0.76
N LEU A 350 -15.87 -2.08 1.74
CA LEU A 350 -16.52 -3.39 1.90
C LEU A 350 -17.77 -3.56 1.02
N ASN A 351 -18.34 -2.48 0.49
CA ASN A 351 -19.50 -2.54 -0.39
C ASN A 351 -19.02 -2.75 -1.84
N MET A 352 -19.27 -3.92 -2.44
CA MET A 352 -18.68 -4.25 -3.75
C MET A 352 -19.15 -3.36 -4.90
N VAL A 353 -20.31 -2.70 -4.78
CA VAL A 353 -20.80 -1.76 -5.80
C VAL A 353 -19.84 -0.59 -6.01
N GLU A 354 -19.06 -0.21 -5.00
CA GLU A 354 -18.00 0.81 -5.10
C GLU A 354 -16.87 0.39 -6.03
N ILE A 355 -16.59 -0.92 -6.14
CA ILE A 355 -15.65 -1.46 -7.13
C ILE A 355 -16.21 -1.22 -8.54
N TRP A 356 -17.50 -1.51 -8.75
CA TRP A 356 -18.16 -1.30 -10.02
C TRP A 356 -18.26 0.19 -10.40
N PHE A 357 -18.51 1.09 -9.44
CA PHE A 357 -18.42 2.54 -9.69
C PHE A 357 -17.02 2.97 -10.13
N GLY A 358 -15.97 2.36 -9.58
CA GLY A 358 -14.60 2.56 -10.07
C GLY A 358 -14.43 2.15 -11.54
N ILE A 359 -15.07 1.04 -11.95
CA ILE A 359 -15.07 0.57 -13.34
C ILE A 359 -15.85 1.51 -14.24
N LEU A 360 -17.09 1.89 -13.87
CA LEU A 360 -17.92 2.87 -14.57
C LEU A 360 -17.14 4.17 -14.80
N LYS A 361 -16.51 4.70 -13.75
CA LYS A 361 -15.72 5.92 -13.83
C LYS A 361 -14.56 5.79 -14.81
N SER A 362 -13.85 4.66 -14.78
CA SER A 362 -12.67 4.43 -15.62
C SER A 362 -13.01 4.19 -17.09
N LYS A 363 -14.07 3.41 -17.36
CA LYS A 363 -14.42 2.94 -18.71
C LYS A 363 -15.43 3.83 -19.45
N CYS A 364 -16.36 4.45 -18.74
CA CYS A 364 -17.42 5.28 -19.34
C CYS A 364 -17.16 6.77 -19.09
N LEU A 365 -17.02 7.18 -17.83
CA LEU A 365 -17.10 8.61 -17.49
C LEU A 365 -15.81 9.42 -17.76
N LYS A 366 -14.64 8.79 -17.72
CA LYS A 366 -13.36 9.53 -17.73
C LYS A 366 -12.98 10.11 -19.10
N TYR A 367 -13.35 9.44 -20.19
CA TYR A 367 -12.82 9.74 -21.53
C TYR A 367 -13.88 10.22 -22.51
N ASP A 368 -15.16 10.15 -22.14
CA ASP A 368 -16.25 10.54 -23.02
C ASP A 368 -16.61 12.03 -22.88
N HIS A 369 -17.39 12.55 -23.82
CA HIS A 369 -17.82 13.94 -23.92
C HIS A 369 -19.34 14.02 -23.85
N PHE A 370 -19.86 14.55 -22.75
CA PHE A 370 -21.30 14.67 -22.52
C PHE A 370 -21.76 16.11 -22.72
N PHE A 371 -22.59 16.34 -23.74
CA PHE A 371 -23.06 17.68 -24.11
C PHE A 371 -24.30 18.12 -23.32
N SER A 372 -24.97 17.18 -22.64
CA SER A 372 -26.09 17.42 -21.74
C SER A 372 -26.19 16.33 -20.68
N VAL A 373 -27.08 16.51 -19.69
CA VAL A 373 -27.36 15.48 -18.68
C VAL A 373 -28.04 14.26 -19.31
N GLU A 374 -28.91 14.47 -20.30
CA GLU A 374 -29.62 13.39 -20.99
C GLU A 374 -28.64 12.44 -21.68
N GLN A 375 -27.65 12.97 -22.40
CA GLN A 375 -26.60 12.16 -23.02
C GLN A 375 -25.74 11.43 -21.99
N LEU A 376 -25.47 12.05 -20.84
CA LEU A 376 -24.76 11.38 -19.75
C LEU A 376 -25.57 10.20 -19.21
N CYS A 377 -26.86 10.39 -18.96
CA CYS A 377 -27.75 9.31 -18.52
C CYS A 377 -27.81 8.18 -19.55
N GLU A 378 -27.97 8.50 -20.83
CA GLU A 378 -27.98 7.51 -21.93
C GLU A 378 -26.65 6.73 -21.98
N GLY A 379 -25.51 7.42 -21.86
CA GLY A 379 -24.19 6.78 -21.83
C GLY A 379 -24.01 5.85 -20.63
N ILE A 380 -24.48 6.23 -19.44
CA ILE A 380 -24.45 5.39 -18.24
C ILE A 380 -25.34 4.15 -18.42
N MET A 381 -26.58 4.33 -18.90
CA MET A 381 -27.51 3.22 -19.11
C MET A 381 -27.00 2.25 -20.18
N THR A 382 -26.49 2.77 -21.30
CA THR A 382 -25.85 1.96 -22.36
C THR A 382 -24.64 1.19 -21.82
N PHE A 383 -23.84 1.80 -20.93
CA PHE A 383 -22.73 1.12 -20.29
C PHE A 383 -23.20 0.01 -19.34
N ILE A 384 -24.28 0.21 -18.59
CA ILE A 384 -24.88 -0.84 -17.74
C ILE A 384 -25.33 -2.03 -18.60
N ASP A 385 -26.01 -1.78 -19.72
CA ASP A 385 -26.45 -2.83 -20.64
C ASP A 385 -25.24 -3.59 -21.22
N THR A 386 -24.26 -2.85 -21.73
CA THR A 386 -22.99 -3.42 -22.24
C THR A 386 -22.26 -4.23 -21.17
N TRP A 387 -22.24 -3.73 -19.93
CA TRP A 387 -21.64 -4.43 -18.80
C TRP A 387 -22.36 -5.74 -18.52
N ASN A 388 -23.68 -5.70 -18.39
CA ASN A 388 -24.48 -6.88 -18.09
C ASN A 388 -24.43 -7.95 -19.17
N GLU A 389 -24.28 -7.55 -20.43
CA GLU A 389 -24.20 -8.46 -21.58
C GLU A 389 -22.81 -9.08 -21.75
N PHE A 390 -21.74 -8.27 -21.67
CA PHE A 390 -20.40 -8.71 -22.09
C PHE A 390 -19.37 -8.82 -20.98
N TYR A 391 -19.53 -8.07 -19.88
CA TYR A 391 -18.50 -7.93 -18.86
C TYR A 391 -18.89 -8.50 -17.49
N ALA A 392 -20.17 -8.71 -17.22
CA ALA A 392 -20.63 -9.20 -15.93
C ALA A 392 -20.04 -10.59 -15.63
N HIS A 393 -19.41 -10.70 -14.47
CA HIS A 393 -18.84 -11.92 -13.94
C HIS A 393 -18.91 -11.87 -12.41
N PRO A 394 -18.89 -13.02 -11.72
CA PRO A 394 -18.92 -13.05 -10.26
C PRO A 394 -17.80 -12.20 -9.65
N PHE A 395 -18.14 -11.33 -8.70
CA PHE A 395 -17.16 -10.60 -7.89
C PHE A 395 -16.67 -11.49 -6.75
N THR A 396 -15.51 -12.13 -6.94
CA THR A 396 -14.91 -12.95 -5.88
C THR A 396 -14.26 -12.09 -4.81
N TRP A 397 -14.70 -12.25 -3.57
CA TRP A 397 -14.08 -11.59 -2.42
C TRP A 397 -12.89 -12.38 -1.89
N SER A 398 -11.74 -11.73 -1.68
CA SER A 398 -10.53 -12.38 -1.15
C SER A 398 -10.00 -11.75 0.14
N TYR A 399 -10.61 -10.68 0.62
CA TYR A 399 -10.13 -9.95 1.78
C TYR A 399 -10.68 -10.55 3.08
N THR A 400 -9.78 -10.96 3.99
CA THR A 400 -10.15 -11.66 5.23
C THR A 400 -10.12 -10.79 6.48
N GLY A 401 -9.66 -9.54 6.39
CA GLY A 401 -9.44 -8.72 7.58
C GLY A 401 -8.18 -9.05 8.37
N GLU A 402 -7.37 -10.02 7.93
CA GLU A 402 -6.18 -10.46 8.66
C GLU A 402 -5.22 -9.30 8.97
N GLY A 403 -4.78 -9.23 10.23
CA GLY A 403 -3.89 -8.17 10.72
C GLY A 403 -4.54 -6.80 10.93
N LEU A 404 -5.81 -6.60 10.55
CA LEU A 404 -6.49 -5.31 10.72
C LEU A 404 -6.69 -4.93 12.20
N HIS A 405 -7.00 -5.91 13.06
CA HIS A 405 -7.12 -5.75 14.51
C HIS A 405 -5.84 -5.13 15.12
N ALA A 406 -4.68 -5.76 14.88
CA ALA A 406 -3.39 -5.27 15.35
C ALA A 406 -3.05 -3.88 14.76
N LYS A 407 -3.41 -3.64 13.49
CA LYS A 407 -3.22 -2.34 12.84
C LYS A 407 -4.06 -1.25 13.50
N ALA A 408 -5.28 -1.53 13.94
CA ALA A 408 -6.13 -0.59 14.66
C ALA A 408 -5.48 -0.18 16.00
N VAL A 409 -5.04 -1.15 16.79
CA VAL A 409 -4.33 -0.92 18.07
C VAL A 409 -3.07 -0.08 17.85
N ARG A 410 -2.18 -0.50 16.94
CA ARG A 410 -0.92 0.21 16.65
C ARG A 410 -1.16 1.65 16.19
N ARG A 411 -2.21 1.89 15.40
CA ARG A 411 -2.58 3.23 14.96
C ARG A 411 -3.07 4.08 16.12
N PHE A 412 -3.90 3.55 17.00
CA PHE A 412 -4.34 4.27 18.18
C PHE A 412 -3.16 4.61 19.10
N CYS A 413 -2.24 3.67 19.33
CA CYS A 413 -0.98 3.96 20.06
C CYS A 413 -0.19 5.10 19.43
N ARG A 414 -0.08 5.12 18.10
CA ARG A 414 0.62 6.21 17.40
C ARG A 414 -0.10 7.56 17.58
N LEU A 415 -1.43 7.58 17.53
CA LEU A 415 -2.22 8.79 17.72
C LEU A 415 -2.10 9.33 19.15
N LEU A 416 -2.11 8.45 20.17
CA LEU A 416 -1.85 8.84 21.57
C LEU A 416 -0.41 9.36 21.77
N SER A 417 0.56 8.79 21.05
CA SER A 417 1.97 9.17 21.20
C SER A 417 2.29 10.57 20.67
N ILE A 418 1.58 11.05 19.65
CA ILE A 418 1.86 12.33 18.99
C ILE A 418 1.16 13.53 19.64
N GLU A 419 0.20 13.30 20.53
CA GLU A 419 -0.54 14.33 21.28
C GLU A 419 -1.04 15.50 20.43
N THR A 420 -1.65 15.19 19.28
CA THR A 420 -2.15 16.23 18.39
C THR A 420 -3.35 16.95 19.00
N ASN A 421 -3.44 18.27 18.81
CA ASN A 421 -4.62 19.07 19.12
C ASN A 421 -5.84 18.75 18.23
N GLN A 422 -5.67 17.90 17.22
CA GLN A 422 -6.77 17.38 16.40
C GLN A 422 -7.52 16.22 17.09
N MET A 423 -6.99 15.68 18.20
CA MET A 423 -7.65 14.65 19.00
C MET A 423 -8.78 15.28 19.82
N ASP A 424 -10.02 15.17 19.32
CA ASP A 424 -11.21 15.61 20.06
C ASP A 424 -11.84 14.47 20.88
N ALA A 425 -12.67 14.84 21.87
CA ALA A 425 -13.32 13.89 22.76
C ALA A 425 -14.29 12.93 22.05
N LYS A 426 -14.91 13.32 20.94
CA LYS A 426 -15.82 12.44 20.18
C LYS A 426 -15.02 11.32 19.50
N PHE A 427 -13.94 11.68 18.81
CA PHE A 427 -13.04 10.73 18.18
C PHE A 427 -12.38 9.82 19.23
N LEU A 428 -11.89 10.39 20.34
CA LEU A 428 -11.31 9.64 21.45
C LEU A 428 -12.30 8.63 22.03
N THR A 429 -13.56 9.04 22.28
CA THR A 429 -14.62 8.14 22.76
C THR A 429 -14.78 6.92 21.85
N SER A 430 -14.86 7.15 20.54
CA SER A 430 -14.95 6.08 19.54
C SER A 430 -13.75 5.14 19.59
N GLN A 431 -12.53 5.66 19.72
CA GLN A 431 -11.32 4.82 19.83
C GLN A 431 -11.30 4.01 21.13
N LEU A 432 -11.64 4.61 22.26
CA LEU A 432 -11.66 3.93 23.57
C LEU A 432 -12.65 2.76 23.58
N LEU A 433 -13.85 2.95 23.01
CA LEU A 433 -14.84 1.89 22.87
C LEU A 433 -14.37 0.80 21.91
N LEU A 434 -13.80 1.16 20.76
CA LEU A 434 -13.22 0.20 19.82
C LEU A 434 -12.12 -0.65 20.48
N MET A 435 -11.21 -0.04 21.22
CA MET A 435 -10.15 -0.78 21.93
C MET A 435 -10.72 -1.68 23.02
N SER A 436 -11.79 -1.25 23.71
CA SER A 436 -12.48 -2.07 24.71
C SER A 436 -13.10 -3.32 24.08
N ASN A 437 -13.85 -3.14 22.98
CA ASN A 437 -14.44 -4.25 22.22
C ASN A 437 -13.35 -5.21 21.70
N LEU A 438 -12.23 -4.68 21.20
CA LEU A 438 -11.08 -5.48 20.78
C LEU A 438 -10.45 -6.29 21.92
N GLY A 439 -10.36 -5.71 23.12
CA GLY A 439 -9.82 -6.37 24.30
C GLY A 439 -10.72 -7.49 24.82
N GLU A 440 -12.04 -7.34 24.66
CA GLU A 440 -13.04 -8.32 25.06
C GLU A 440 -13.14 -9.48 24.06
N ASP A 441 -13.36 -9.17 22.78
CA ASP A 441 -13.78 -10.19 21.79
C ASP A 441 -12.64 -10.68 20.89
N TYR A 442 -11.57 -9.89 20.74
CA TYR A 442 -10.53 -10.11 19.72
C TYR A 442 -9.10 -10.22 20.29
N LEU A 443 -8.98 -10.46 21.60
CA LEU A 443 -7.70 -10.43 22.32
C LEU A 443 -6.61 -11.28 21.66
N ARG A 444 -6.96 -12.49 21.20
CA ARG A 444 -6.03 -13.47 20.62
C ARG A 444 -5.54 -13.12 19.22
N LEU A 445 -6.25 -12.25 18.49
CA LEU A 445 -5.88 -11.83 17.13
C LEU A 445 -4.85 -10.70 17.11
N ILE A 446 -4.52 -10.15 18.28
CA ILE A 446 -3.60 -9.02 18.42
C ILE A 446 -2.36 -9.50 19.17
N PRO A 447 -1.14 -9.29 18.60
CA PRO A 447 0.09 -9.65 19.27
C PRO A 447 0.19 -9.03 20.66
N GLN A 448 0.61 -9.84 21.64
CA GLN A 448 0.66 -9.39 23.03
C GLN A 448 1.57 -8.17 23.24
N ALA A 449 2.64 -8.04 22.44
CA ALA A 449 3.52 -6.87 22.46
C ALA A 449 2.77 -5.57 22.12
N ASP A 450 1.78 -5.62 21.20
CA ASP A 450 0.98 -4.45 20.84
C ASP A 450 0.05 -4.04 21.99
N TRP A 451 -0.56 -5.01 22.69
CA TRP A 451 -1.36 -4.75 23.87
C TRP A 451 -0.55 -4.16 25.02
N ARG A 452 0.60 -4.77 25.35
CA ARG A 452 1.49 -4.23 26.38
C ARG A 452 1.94 -2.81 26.05
N HIS A 453 2.23 -2.53 24.78
CA HIS A 453 2.57 -1.19 24.34
C HIS A 453 1.41 -0.21 24.55
N LEU A 454 0.17 -0.58 24.17
CA LEU A 454 -1.02 0.23 24.39
C LEU A 454 -1.24 0.52 25.88
N ILE A 455 -1.19 -0.50 26.73
CA ILE A 455 -1.39 -0.36 28.19
C ILE A 455 -0.35 0.60 28.78
N ASN A 456 0.94 0.34 28.52
CA ASN A 456 2.02 1.18 29.03
C ASN A 456 1.93 2.62 28.51
N LEU A 457 1.48 2.83 27.28
CA LEU A 457 1.30 4.16 26.72
C LEU A 457 0.09 4.87 27.33
N ALA A 458 -1.06 4.21 27.40
CA ALA A 458 -2.29 4.78 27.95
C ALA A 458 -2.12 5.16 29.42
N THR A 459 -1.49 4.31 30.24
CA THR A 459 -1.18 4.63 31.65
C THR A 459 -0.29 5.86 31.78
N ARG A 460 0.71 6.02 30.90
CA ARG A 460 1.58 7.21 30.90
C ARG A 460 0.90 8.46 30.34
N LYS A 461 -0.22 8.31 29.63
CA LYS A 461 -0.98 9.38 28.97
C LYS A 461 -2.35 9.60 29.61
N ASP A 462 -2.54 9.12 30.85
CA ASP A 462 -3.79 9.26 31.62
C ASP A 462 -4.23 10.73 31.69
N ASP A 463 -3.34 11.62 32.12
CA ASP A 463 -3.61 13.07 32.21
C ASP A 463 -3.98 13.69 30.84
N TYR A 464 -3.31 13.27 29.76
CA TYR A 464 -3.61 13.75 28.42
C TYR A 464 -5.01 13.33 27.97
N ILE A 465 -5.37 12.07 28.19
CA ILE A 465 -6.70 11.52 27.87
C ILE A 465 -7.77 12.22 28.73
N ALA A 466 -7.54 12.35 30.03
CA ALA A 466 -8.44 13.02 30.95
C ALA A 466 -8.66 14.48 30.54
N ASN A 467 -7.60 15.22 30.19
CA ASN A 467 -7.70 16.60 29.76
C ASN A 467 -8.55 16.77 28.48
N ILE A 468 -8.41 15.87 27.49
CA ILE A 468 -9.28 15.90 26.29
C ILE A 468 -10.75 15.76 26.67
N ILE A 469 -11.06 14.89 27.64
CA ILE A 469 -12.43 14.64 28.10
C ILE A 469 -12.96 15.86 28.85
N GLU A 470 -12.17 16.44 29.76
CA GLU A 470 -12.56 17.59 30.56
C GLU A 470 -12.76 18.87 29.72
N LEU A 471 -12.00 19.03 28.64
CA LEU A 471 -12.12 20.16 27.72
C LEU A 471 -13.31 20.04 26.75
N ASP A 472 -14.03 18.92 26.69
CA ASP A 472 -15.23 18.80 25.86
C ASP A 472 -16.35 19.67 26.43
N THR A 473 -16.72 20.72 25.68
CA THR A 473 -17.75 21.68 26.07
C THR A 473 -19.17 21.12 26.00
N ARG A 474 -19.36 19.91 25.45
CA ARG A 474 -20.69 19.28 25.31
C ARG A 474 -20.96 18.37 26.51
N PRO A 475 -21.91 18.68 27.41
CA PRO A 475 -22.11 17.89 28.65
C PRO A 475 -22.41 16.41 28.40
N ARG A 476 -23.24 16.10 27.39
CA ARG A 476 -23.53 14.72 26.99
C ARG A 476 -22.32 14.03 26.34
N GLY A 477 -21.49 14.77 25.61
CA GLY A 477 -20.27 14.25 24.98
C GLY A 477 -19.23 13.89 26.04
N GLN A 478 -18.96 14.81 26.96
CA GLN A 478 -18.08 14.62 28.11
C GLN A 478 -18.48 13.40 28.94
N LYS A 479 -19.77 13.27 29.31
CA LYS A 479 -20.27 12.10 30.05
C LYS A 479 -19.98 10.78 29.32
N LYS A 480 -20.28 10.70 28.02
CA LYS A 480 -20.00 9.51 27.19
C LYS A 480 -18.50 9.20 27.12
N ALA A 481 -17.66 10.23 27.00
CA ALA A 481 -16.22 10.07 26.94
C ALA A 481 -15.65 9.54 28.27
N ARG A 482 -16.15 10.04 29.42
CA ARG A 482 -15.81 9.50 30.75
C ARG A 482 -16.24 8.04 30.92
N GLU A 483 -17.45 7.70 30.49
CA GLU A 483 -17.96 6.31 30.52
C GLU A 483 -17.11 5.39 29.64
N ALA A 484 -16.79 5.81 28.41
CA ALA A 484 -15.91 5.07 27.51
C ALA A 484 -14.51 4.89 28.09
N TYR A 485 -13.96 5.93 28.74
CA TYR A 485 -12.65 5.84 29.37
C TYR A 485 -12.64 4.88 30.56
N SER A 486 -13.66 4.94 31.42
CA SER A 486 -13.84 4.01 32.53
C SER A 486 -13.94 2.55 32.04
N ARG A 487 -14.69 2.31 30.96
CA ARG A 487 -14.77 0.98 30.32
C ARG A 487 -13.40 0.56 29.79
N PHE A 488 -12.69 1.42 29.08
CA PHE A 488 -11.35 1.13 28.55
C PHE A 488 -10.34 0.80 29.66
N VAL A 489 -10.35 1.56 30.76
CA VAL A 489 -9.51 1.29 31.94
C VAL A 489 -9.83 -0.09 32.50
N LYS A 490 -11.12 -0.43 32.66
CA LYS A 490 -11.54 -1.73 33.19
C LYS A 490 -11.17 -2.90 32.27
N THR A 491 -11.37 -2.75 30.97
CA THR A 491 -11.33 -3.84 29.98
C THR A 491 -9.98 -4.03 29.31
N VAL A 492 -9.14 -2.98 29.26
CA VAL A 492 -7.84 -3.02 28.59
C VAL A 492 -6.71 -2.79 29.60
N ILE A 493 -6.78 -1.73 30.42
CA ILE A 493 -5.67 -1.39 31.33
C ILE A 493 -5.61 -2.34 32.53
N ARG A 494 -6.77 -2.61 33.15
CA ARG A 494 -6.90 -3.44 34.36
C ARG A 494 -7.22 -4.91 34.07
N HIS A 495 -7.32 -5.31 32.80
CA HIS A 495 -7.62 -6.70 32.43
C HIS A 495 -6.38 -7.57 32.65
N THR A 496 -6.31 -8.19 33.83
CA THR A 496 -5.06 -8.68 34.42
C THR A 496 -4.75 -10.14 34.21
N GLU A 497 -5.60 -11.02 33.67
CA GLU A 497 -5.26 -12.46 33.69
C GLU A 497 -4.71 -13.10 32.40
N PRO A 498 -5.04 -12.66 31.18
CA PRO A 498 -4.30 -13.10 29.99
C PRO A 498 -3.16 -12.15 29.59
N LEU A 499 -3.28 -10.85 29.91
CA LEU A 499 -2.33 -9.81 29.47
C LEU A 499 -1.14 -9.63 30.43
N ALA A 500 -1.33 -9.87 31.74
CA ALA A 500 -0.26 -9.77 32.72
C ALA A 500 0.68 -10.98 32.72
N ARG A 501 0.24 -12.17 32.28
CA ARG A 501 1.09 -13.38 32.28
C ARG A 501 2.31 -13.34 31.35
N ALA A 502 2.49 -12.27 30.59
CA ALA A 502 3.79 -12.10 29.94
C ALA A 502 4.33 -10.68 29.92
N ALA A 503 3.68 -9.72 30.60
CA ALA A 503 4.43 -8.58 31.13
C ALA A 503 5.36 -9.11 32.24
#